data_AF-A0A7V8VXH9-F1
#
_entry.id   AF-A0A7V8VXH9-F1
#
_cell.length_a   1.000
_cell.length_b   1.000
_cell.length_c   1.000
_cell.angle_alpha   90.00
_cell.angle_beta   90.00
_cell.angle_gamma   90.00
#
_symmetry.space_group_name_H-M   'P 1'
#
loop_
_entity.id
_entity.type
_entity.pdbx_description
1 polymer ?
#
loop_
_entity_poly.entity_id
_entity_poly.type
_entity_poly.pdbx_seq_one_letter_code
_entity_poly.pdbx_strand_id
1 'polypeptide(L)'
;MTASTPASPSPLDASLLRLLTVIRTLDEGFTPGPLTADVARALDVPEAFVDALFVSARTRGLLKPNYLGRGRLRWAVSATGDRFVENGEAQGVEPVSPA
;
A
#
# COMPACT_ATOMS: atom_id res chain seq x y z
N MET A 1 2.09 0.28 -35.04
CA MET A 1 1.39 -0.34 -33.90
C MET A 1 2.44 -1.04 -33.04
N THR A 2 2.99 -0.38 -32.04
CA THR A 2 3.91 -1.01 -31.09
C THR A 2 3.09 -1.71 -30.02
N ALA A 3 3.09 -3.04 -30.02
CA ALA A 3 2.52 -3.83 -28.95
C ALA A 3 3.34 -3.60 -27.68
N SER A 4 2.77 -2.90 -26.70
CA SER A 4 3.35 -2.82 -25.36
C SER A 4 3.24 -4.21 -24.74
N THR A 5 4.36 -4.93 -24.64
CA THR A 5 4.45 -6.14 -23.82
C THR A 5 3.95 -5.79 -22.41
N PRO A 6 2.99 -6.52 -21.82
CA PRO A 6 2.60 -6.28 -20.44
C PRO A 6 3.85 -6.49 -19.57
N ALA A 7 4.34 -5.43 -18.94
CA ALA A 7 5.45 -5.54 -18.01
C ALA A 7 5.05 -6.55 -16.92
N SER A 8 5.83 -7.61 -16.75
CA SER A 8 5.58 -8.57 -15.66
C SER A 8 5.54 -7.81 -14.34
N PRO A 9 4.51 -8.02 -13.50
CA PRO A 9 4.41 -7.35 -12.21
C PRO A 9 5.67 -7.65 -11.40
N SER A 10 6.25 -6.61 -10.79
CA SER A 10 7.40 -6.78 -9.92
C SER A 10 7.02 -7.69 -8.75
N PRO A 11 7.92 -8.55 -8.24
CA PRO A 11 7.67 -9.29 -6.99
C PRO A 11 7.29 -8.38 -5.82
N LEU A 12 7.75 -7.12 -5.85
CA LEU A 12 7.42 -6.10 -4.87
C LEU A 12 5.97 -5.60 -4.98
N ASP A 13 5.36 -5.68 -6.17
CA ASP A 13 4.01 -5.15 -6.43
C ASP A 13 2.97 -5.93 -5.63
N ALA A 14 3.13 -7.24 -5.45
CA ALA A 14 2.27 -8.03 -4.56
C ALA A 14 2.34 -7.55 -3.10
N SER A 15 3.54 -7.22 -2.61
CA SER A 15 3.70 -6.70 -1.25
C SER A 15 3.13 -5.30 -1.10
N LEU A 16 3.26 -4.45 -2.14
CA LEU A 16 2.65 -3.13 -2.18
C LEU A 16 1.12 -3.20 -2.21
N LEU A 17 0.56 -4.12 -2.99
CA LEU A 17 -0.89 -4.37 -3.02
C LEU A 17 -1.41 -4.70 -1.62
N ARG A 18 -0.79 -5.68 -0.96
CA ARG A 18 -1.18 -6.08 0.40
C ARG A 18 -1.07 -4.90 1.38
N LEU A 19 0.00 -4.12 1.34
CA LEU A 19 0.15 -2.93 2.18
C LEU A 19 -0.98 -1.91 1.92
N LEU A 20 -1.25 -1.58 0.65
CA LEU A 20 -2.26 -0.59 0.30
C LEU A 20 -3.67 -1.05 0.70
N THR A 21 -3.99 -2.34 0.55
CA THR A 21 -5.25 -2.90 1.02
C THR A 21 -5.40 -2.75 2.53
N VAL A 22 -4.36 -3.05 3.31
CA VAL A 22 -4.38 -2.82 4.78
C VAL A 22 -4.57 -1.34 5.10
N ILE A 23 -3.90 -0.42 4.38
CA ILE A 23 -4.05 1.02 4.62
C ILE A 23 -5.49 1.49 4.30
N ARG A 24 -6.17 0.91 3.30
CA ARG A 24 -7.57 1.23 2.97
C ARG A 24 -8.55 0.85 4.08
N THR A 25 -8.23 -0.15 4.90
CA THR A 25 -9.07 -0.53 6.05
C THR A 25 -8.84 0.33 7.29
N LEU A 26 -7.85 1.23 7.26
CA LEU A 26 -7.60 2.18 8.35
C LEU A 26 -8.37 3.48 8.08
N ASP A 27 -9.42 3.74 8.86
CA ASP A 27 -10.29 4.94 8.72
C ASP A 27 -9.51 6.26 8.62
N GLU A 28 -8.42 6.37 9.39
CA GLU A 28 -7.58 7.56 9.48
C GLU A 28 -6.38 7.54 8.52
N GLY A 29 -6.11 6.39 7.88
CA GLY A 29 -4.87 6.11 7.16
C GLY A 29 -3.73 5.66 8.08
N PHE A 30 -2.53 5.60 7.52
CA PHE A 30 -1.35 4.99 8.14
C PHE A 30 -0.29 6.04 8.51
N THR A 31 0.38 5.85 9.64
CA THR A 31 1.61 6.58 9.98
C THR A 31 2.65 5.57 10.43
N PRO A 32 3.85 5.55 9.82
CA PRO A 32 4.96 4.74 10.30
C PRO A 32 5.27 5.02 11.78
N GLY A 33 5.68 3.98 12.51
CA GLY A 33 5.92 4.01 13.95
C GLY A 33 4.77 3.31 14.69
N PRO A 34 3.79 4.02 15.27
CA PRO A 34 2.80 3.41 16.17
C PRO A 34 1.98 2.27 15.55
N LEU A 35 1.76 2.28 14.23
CA LEU A 35 0.97 1.28 13.52
C LEU A 35 1.84 0.26 12.76
N THR A 36 3.16 0.44 12.73
CA THR A 36 4.06 -0.41 11.93
C THR A 36 4.02 -1.86 12.40
N ALA A 37 4.01 -2.10 13.71
CA ALA A 37 3.97 -3.46 14.28
C ALA A 37 2.68 -4.22 13.92
N ASP A 38 1.52 -3.54 13.93
CA ASP A 38 0.24 -4.17 13.60
C ASP A 38 0.12 -4.46 12.10
N VAL A 39 0.59 -3.54 11.26
CA VAL A 39 0.66 -3.75 9.81
C VAL A 39 1.66 -4.86 9.47
N ALA A 40 2.81 -4.92 10.13
CA ALA A 40 3.81 -5.97 9.96
C ALA A 40 3.22 -7.35 10.29
N ARG A 41 2.46 -7.45 11.38
CA ARG A 41 1.74 -8.68 11.76
C ARG A 41 0.67 -9.06 10.74
N ALA A 42 -0.14 -8.12 10.27
CA ALA A 42 -1.16 -8.38 9.25
C ALA A 42 -0.57 -8.84 7.91
N LEU A 43 0.63 -8.37 7.59
CA LEU A 43 1.34 -8.74 6.36
C LEU A 43 2.23 -9.98 6.52
N ASP A 44 2.44 -10.47 7.74
CA ASP A 44 3.41 -11.53 8.08
C ASP A 44 4.83 -11.22 7.55
N VAL A 45 5.31 -10.01 7.85
CA VAL A 45 6.64 -9.52 7.43
C VAL A 45 7.34 -8.75 8.56
N PRO A 46 8.66 -8.55 8.51
CA PRO A 46 9.37 -7.70 9.46
C PRO A 46 8.94 -6.23 9.39
N GLU A 47 8.95 -5.51 10.51
CA GLU A 47 8.61 -4.08 10.58
C GLU A 47 9.46 -3.22 9.63
N ALA A 48 10.76 -3.49 9.54
CA ALA A 48 11.66 -2.81 8.61
C ALA A 48 11.25 -2.97 7.13
N PHE A 49 10.58 -4.09 6.80
CA PHE A 49 10.05 -4.29 5.46
C PHE A 49 8.81 -3.44 5.21
N VAL A 50 7.96 -3.23 6.22
CA VAL A 50 6.82 -2.30 6.14
C VAL A 50 7.31 -0.87 5.87
N ASP A 51 8.37 -0.43 6.54
CA ASP A 51 8.94 0.90 6.30
C ASP A 51 9.46 1.04 4.86
N ALA A 52 10.13 0.01 4.34
CA ALA A 52 10.60 -0.01 2.95
C ALA A 52 9.42 0.02 1.95
N LEU A 53 8.36 -0.75 2.21
CA LEU A 53 7.14 -0.74 1.40
C LEU A 53 6.45 0.61 1.46
N PHE A 54 6.38 1.24 2.63
CA PHE A 54 5.81 2.57 2.80
C PHE A 54 6.58 3.62 2.00
N VAL A 55 7.91 3.64 2.10
CA VAL A 55 8.76 4.56 1.33
C VAL A 55 8.56 4.34 -0.16
N SER A 56 8.54 3.09 -0.63
CA SER A 56 8.28 2.74 -2.03
C SER A 56 6.88 3.19 -2.49
N ALA A 57 5.84 2.93 -1.71
CA ALA A 57 4.47 3.33 -2.04
C ALA A 57 4.34 4.87 -2.13
N ARG A 58 5.00 5.59 -1.22
CA ARG A 58 5.04 7.06 -1.23
C ARG A 58 5.79 7.61 -2.44
N THR A 59 6.97 7.11 -2.76
CA THR A 59 7.76 7.60 -3.91
C THR A 59 7.09 7.31 -5.25
N ARG A 60 6.31 6.23 -5.33
CA ARG A 60 5.46 5.89 -6.49
C ARG A 60 4.14 6.68 -6.54
N GLY A 61 3.87 7.55 -5.57
CA GLY A 61 2.64 8.34 -5.50
C GLY A 61 1.37 7.53 -5.20
N LEU A 62 1.51 6.31 -4.68
CA LEU A 62 0.39 5.44 -4.29
C LEU A 62 -0.24 5.86 -2.96
N LEU A 63 0.49 6.68 -2.18
CA LEU A 63 0.03 7.28 -0.95
C LEU A 63 -0.06 8.80 -1.08
N LYS A 64 -1.03 9.40 -0.40
CA LYS A 64 -1.21 10.84 -0.29
C LYS A 64 -1.26 11.27 1.18
N PRO A 65 -0.79 12.49 1.51
CA PRO A 65 -0.99 13.04 2.84
C PRO A 65 -2.49 13.23 3.12
N ASN A 66 -2.93 12.86 4.32
CA ASN A 66 -4.27 13.04 4.86
C ASN A 66 -4.16 13.82 6.18
N TYR A 67 -4.69 15.04 6.23
CA TYR A 67 -4.57 15.93 7.39
C TYR A 67 -5.82 15.84 8.26
N LEU A 68 -5.71 15.15 9.40
CA LEU A 68 -6.81 14.91 10.33
C LEU A 68 -6.93 15.99 11.41
N GLY A 69 -6.97 17.25 11.00
CA GLY A 69 -7.05 18.40 11.92
C GLY A 69 -5.88 18.48 12.93
N ARG A 70 -5.73 19.62 13.60
CA ARG A 70 -4.70 19.84 14.65
C ARG A 70 -3.28 19.38 14.26
N GLY A 71 -2.89 19.53 12.99
CA GLY A 71 -1.56 19.16 12.49
C GLY A 71 -1.26 17.66 12.45
N ARG A 72 -2.25 16.77 12.63
CA ARG A 72 -2.06 15.32 12.52
C ARG A 72 -1.99 14.90 11.07
N LEU A 73 -0.82 14.40 10.65
CA LEU A 73 -0.60 13.86 9.31
C LEU A 73 -0.66 12.33 9.34
N ARG A 74 -1.53 11.79 8.49
CA ARG A 74 -1.63 10.36 8.16
C ARG A 74 -1.41 10.19 6.66
N TRP A 75 -1.21 8.95 6.23
CA TRP A 75 -1.07 8.59 4.83
C TRP A 75 -2.25 7.73 4.41
N ALA A 76 -3.04 8.24 3.48
CA ALA A 76 -4.13 7.49 2.87
C ALA A 76 -3.71 7.00 1.48
N VAL A 77 -4.41 6.02 0.96
CA VAL A 77 -4.24 5.59 -0.44
C VAL A 77 -4.67 6.74 -1.37
N SER A 78 -3.86 6.99 -2.39
CA SER A 78 -4.15 8.00 -3.41
C SER A 78 -5.06 7.42 -4.49
N ALA A 79 -5.66 8.24 -5.35
CA ALA A 79 -6.42 7.73 -6.50
C ALA A 79 -5.55 6.87 -7.45
N THR A 80 -4.24 7.13 -7.52
CA THR A 80 -3.31 6.26 -8.26
C THR A 80 -3.10 4.94 -7.52
N GLY A 81 -3.00 4.97 -6.19
CA GLY A 81 -2.94 3.77 -5.35
C GLY A 81 -4.21 2.92 -5.46
N ASP A 82 -5.40 3.52 -5.47
CA ASP A 82 -6.67 2.80 -5.62
C ASP A 82 -6.72 2.06 -6.96
N ARG A 83 -6.39 2.73 -8.08
CA ARG A 83 -6.29 2.08 -9.39
C ARG A 83 -5.24 0.97 -9.42
N PHE A 84 -4.13 1.14 -8.70
CA PHE A 84 -3.10 0.11 -8.61
C PHE A 84 -3.65 -1.14 -7.92
N VAL A 85 -4.42 -0.98 -6.83
CA VAL A 85 -5.09 -2.09 -6.13
C VAL A 85 -6.11 -2.78 -7.04
N GLU A 86 -6.99 -2.01 -7.68
CA GLU A 86 -8.01 -2.54 -8.61
C GLU A 86 -7.39 -3.35 -9.76
N ASN A 87 -6.29 -2.87 -10.34
CA ASN A 87 -5.58 -3.57 -11.40
C ASN A 87 -4.87 -4.84 -10.89
N GLY A 88 -4.36 -4.82 -9.66
CA GLY A 88 -3.71 -5.98 -9.04
C GLY A 88 -4.69 -7.11 -8.70
N GLU A 89 -5.88 -6.75 -8.20
CA GLU A 89 -6.97 -7.70 -7.95
C GLU A 89 -7.46 -8.35 -9.25
N ALA A 90 -7.59 -7.56 -10.33
CA ALA A 90 -7.95 -8.07 -11.66
C ALA A 90 -6.91 -9.03 -12.26
N GLN A 91 -5.66 -8.97 -11.79
CA GLN A 91 -4.56 -9.83 -12.20
C GLN A 91 -4.40 -11.09 -11.33
N GLY A 92 -5.31 -11.32 -10.36
CA GLY A 92 -5.29 -12.50 -9.51
C GLY A 92 -4.21 -12.48 -8.42
N VAL A 93 -3.64 -11.31 -8.11
CA VAL A 93 -2.81 -11.16 -6.93
C VAL A 93 -3.74 -11.01 -5.73
N GLU A 94 -4.02 -12.11 -5.03
CA GLU A 94 -4.98 -12.08 -3.92
C GLU A 94 -4.54 -11.09 -2.83
N PRO A 95 -5.41 -10.14 -2.47
CA PRO A 95 -5.20 -9.35 -1.26
C PRO A 95 -5.37 -10.28 -0.05
N VAL A 96 -4.38 -10.29 0.85
CA VAL A 96 -4.58 -10.95 2.14
C VAL A 96 -5.72 -10.24 2.87
N SER A 97 -6.78 -10.99 3.15
CA SER A 97 -7.82 -10.53 4.04
C SER A 97 -7.21 -10.36 5.44
N PRO A 98 -7.35 -9.20 6.08
CA PRO A 98 -7.00 -9.08 7.49
C PRO A 98 -7.94 -9.99 8.30
N ALA A 99 -7.34 -10.80 9.19
CA ALA A 99 -8.05 -11.65 10.14
C ALA A 99 -8.62 -10.85 11.31
#